data_AF-A0A2E0R1B9-F1
#
_entry.id   AF-A0A2E0R1B9-F1
#
_cell.length_a   1.000
_cell.length_b   1.000
_cell.length_c   1.000
_cell.angle_alpha   90.00
_cell.angle_beta   90.00
_cell.angle_gamma   90.00
#
_symmetry.space_group_name_H-M   'P 1'
#
loop_
_entity.id
_entity.type
_entity.pdbx_description
1 polymer ?
#
loop_
_entity_poly.entity_id
_entity_poly.type
_entity_poly.pdbx_seq_one_letter_code
_entity_poly.pdbx_strand_id
1 'polypeptide(L)'
;MRGLRNQVVSGGGGSVSCIEWSSLQSHRVSPTIGDMRRVILIGFCFLCLVSGAPAGELKIEGKVAFVEGPAWKSDGNVYFTDVENNRIMRRDPEGKIHVFRQPSGKANGLAFDSKGRLHACEGHREGGNRRVTRTELDGTITVLSDRFDGKRYNSPNDLAIDFKGRIYFTDPRYGGYEGPQEVEQIDAKGKPIEGVYRIDLDGAVSRIISHEVQRPNGIAISADGKYLVVADNHNGPEAGGQRMLWRFDLNGEGEVERSSRKLLYDWGSERGPDGICIGPDGSIYATAGLNFRSELETADEHKAGVYIISMEGNRVGFIPVPEDMITNCTFGGADGRTLFITAGHKLWSIGIED
;
A
#
# COMPACT_ATOMS: atom_id res chain seq x y z
N MET A 1 -18.36 36.32 47.83
CA MET A 1 -18.00 35.09 47.09
C MET A 1 -17.55 34.06 48.12
N ARG A 2 -18.20 32.88 48.13
CA ARG A 2 -17.88 31.69 48.94
C ARG A 2 -16.46 31.20 48.60
N GLY A 3 -15.57 30.83 49.52
CA GLY A 3 -15.49 29.55 50.28
C GLY A 3 -14.81 28.47 49.39
N LEU A 4 -13.84 27.61 49.75
CA LEU A 4 -13.34 26.96 50.98
C LEU A 4 -11.92 26.37 50.66
N ARG A 5 -10.93 26.40 51.58
CA ARG A 5 -10.28 25.25 52.33
C ARG A 5 -10.01 23.97 51.49
N ASN A 6 -8.85 23.28 51.51
CA ASN A 6 -7.98 22.88 52.64
C ASN A 6 -6.66 22.20 52.16
N GLN A 7 -5.62 22.20 53.03
CA GLN A 7 -4.57 21.19 53.31
C GLN A 7 -3.53 20.77 52.23
N VAL A 8 -2.32 20.24 52.50
CA VAL A 8 -1.24 20.31 53.54
C VAL A 8 -0.26 19.15 53.18
N VAL A 9 1.05 19.45 53.02
CA VAL A 9 2.25 18.60 53.34
C VAL A 9 2.49 17.33 52.47
N SER A 10 3.69 16.85 52.09
CA SER A 10 5.11 16.98 52.49
C SER A 10 6.05 16.48 51.38
N GLY A 11 7.28 17.04 51.36
CA GLY A 11 8.54 16.32 51.08
C GLY A 11 8.88 16.08 49.61
N GLY A 12 10.08 16.34 49.09
CA GLY A 12 11.35 16.75 49.66
C GLY A 12 12.45 16.33 48.68
N GLY A 13 13.40 17.22 48.40
CA GLY A 13 14.73 16.89 47.88
C GLY A 13 14.91 16.89 46.35
N GLY A 14 15.78 17.78 45.87
CA GLY A 14 16.43 17.63 44.56
C GLY A 14 16.66 18.91 43.75
N SER A 15 17.49 19.83 44.24
CA SER A 15 18.24 20.82 43.43
C SER A 15 19.06 20.08 42.35
N VAL A 16 19.37 20.63 41.16
CA VAL A 16 20.35 21.72 40.92
C VAL A 16 20.02 22.48 39.62
N SER A 17 20.28 23.78 39.70
CA SER A 17 20.05 24.86 38.75
C SER A 17 21.10 24.98 37.63
N CYS A 18 20.64 25.64 36.57
CA CYS A 18 21.38 26.23 35.45
C CYS A 18 22.65 27.02 35.82
N ILE A 19 23.60 27.02 34.88
CA ILE A 19 24.65 28.03 34.74
C ILE A 19 24.60 28.54 33.29
N GLU A 20 24.25 29.81 33.12
CA GLU A 20 24.53 30.63 31.92
C GLU A 20 26.04 30.84 31.77
N TRP A 21 26.55 31.17 30.57
CA TRP A 21 27.53 32.28 30.40
C TRP A 21 27.67 32.66 28.90
N SER A 22 27.27 33.91 28.64
CA SER A 22 27.65 34.92 27.63
C SER A 22 28.61 34.65 26.45
N SER A 23 28.23 35.28 25.33
CA SER A 23 29.02 36.06 24.34
C SER A 23 30.56 35.96 24.27
N LEU A 24 31.11 35.86 23.05
CA LEU A 24 31.94 36.92 22.44
C LEU A 24 32.32 36.62 20.98
N GLN A 25 32.59 37.72 20.28
CA GLN A 25 32.79 37.88 18.85
C GLN A 25 34.12 37.31 18.32
N SER A 26 34.10 37.12 16.99
CA SER A 26 35.21 36.94 16.05
C SER A 26 36.53 37.63 16.41
N HIS A 27 37.65 37.00 16.08
CA HIS A 27 38.79 37.63 15.38
C HIS A 27 39.62 36.57 14.64
N ARG A 28 40.01 36.89 13.39
CA ARG A 28 40.98 36.14 12.59
C ARG A 28 42.38 36.36 13.16
N VAL A 29 43.12 35.28 13.39
CA VAL A 29 44.59 35.27 13.38
C VAL A 29 45.04 33.96 12.76
N SER A 30 45.71 34.02 11.62
CA SER A 30 46.58 32.94 11.12
C SER A 30 47.90 33.01 11.90
N PRO A 31 48.49 31.87 12.30
CA PRO A 31 49.75 31.51 11.63
C PRO A 31 50.06 29.99 11.55
N THR A 32 50.83 29.67 10.50
CA THR A 32 51.93 28.68 10.39
C THR A 32 51.75 27.21 10.81
N ILE A 33 52.12 26.39 9.82
CA ILE A 33 52.47 24.96 9.79
C ILE A 33 53.19 24.46 11.06
N GLY A 34 52.67 23.36 11.63
CA GLY A 34 53.35 22.53 12.63
C GLY A 34 52.45 21.45 13.22
N ASP A 35 52.79 20.19 12.95
CA ASP A 35 52.35 18.96 13.65
C ASP A 35 50.90 18.47 13.53
N MET A 36 50.70 17.60 12.53
CA MET A 36 49.65 16.58 12.49
C MET A 36 49.74 15.66 13.73
N ARG A 37 48.84 15.86 14.70
CA ARG A 37 48.42 14.80 15.62
C ARG A 37 47.04 14.30 15.21
N ARG A 38 46.98 13.02 14.81
CA ARG A 38 45.75 12.28 14.49
C ARG A 38 44.79 12.33 15.68
N VAL A 39 43.69 13.07 15.54
CA VAL A 39 42.51 12.88 16.37
C VAL A 39 41.70 11.76 15.72
N ILE A 40 41.73 10.57 16.33
CA ILE A 40 40.84 9.47 15.95
C ILE A 40 39.48 9.80 16.54
N LEU A 41 38.59 10.34 15.70
CA LEU A 41 37.17 10.45 16.02
C LEU A 41 36.58 9.04 15.89
N ILE A 42 36.38 8.34 17.01
CA ILE A 42 35.61 7.11 17.05
C ILE A 42 34.14 7.51 16.91
N GLY A 43 33.70 7.71 15.67
CA GLY A 43 32.29 7.77 15.35
C GLY A 43 31.72 6.35 15.48
N PHE A 44 30.92 6.13 16.53
CA PHE A 44 30.05 4.95 16.60
C PHE A 44 29.05 5.03 15.46
N CYS A 45 29.40 4.43 14.32
CA CYS A 45 28.46 4.13 13.26
C CYS A 45 27.54 3.03 13.81
N PHE A 46 26.32 3.40 14.20
CA PHE A 46 25.26 2.43 14.39
C PHE A 46 24.97 1.83 13.01
N LEU A 47 25.62 0.72 12.72
CA LEU A 47 25.27 -0.13 11.59
C LEU A 47 23.90 -0.72 11.92
N CYS A 48 22.83 -0.08 11.46
CA CYS A 48 21.53 -0.72 11.38
C CYS A 48 21.67 -1.90 10.41
N LEU A 49 21.99 -3.07 10.94
CA LEU A 49 21.79 -4.34 10.26
C LEU A 49 20.30 -4.44 10.00
N VAL A 50 19.88 -4.08 8.79
CA VAL A 50 18.58 -4.51 8.27
C VAL A 50 18.76 -6.00 8.03
N SER A 51 18.39 -6.82 9.01
CA SER A 51 18.28 -8.25 8.80
C SER A 51 17.28 -8.47 7.66
N GLY A 52 17.69 -9.22 6.63
CA GLY A 52 16.72 -9.77 5.69
C GLY A 52 15.68 -10.56 6.48
N ALA A 53 14.41 -10.46 6.09
CA ALA A 53 13.39 -11.30 6.71
C ALA A 53 13.77 -12.78 6.49
N PRO A 54 13.57 -13.68 7.47
CA PRO A 54 13.79 -15.09 7.27
C PRO A 54 12.77 -15.57 6.23
N ALA A 55 13.26 -15.79 5.01
CA ALA A 55 12.43 -16.11 3.86
C ALA A 55 13.17 -17.10 2.97
N GLY A 56 12.40 -18.00 2.35
CA GLY A 56 12.93 -19.01 1.44
C GLY A 56 13.45 -18.42 0.12
N GLU A 57 13.72 -19.30 -0.86
CA GLU A 57 14.13 -18.87 -2.20
C GLU A 57 12.92 -18.42 -3.04
N LEU A 58 13.07 -17.31 -3.78
CA LEU A 58 12.08 -16.84 -4.75
C LEU A 58 11.93 -17.81 -5.91
N LYS A 59 10.68 -18.13 -6.26
CA LYS A 59 10.33 -19.03 -7.38
C LYS A 59 9.44 -18.31 -8.38
N ILE A 60 9.63 -18.60 -9.67
CA ILE A 60 8.72 -18.14 -10.72
C ILE A 60 7.60 -19.17 -10.88
N GLU A 61 6.37 -18.73 -10.72
CA GLU A 61 5.16 -19.55 -10.81
C GLU A 61 4.42 -19.39 -12.15
N GLY A 62 4.62 -18.28 -12.84
CA GLY A 62 3.97 -18.00 -14.12
C GLY A 62 4.56 -16.80 -14.86
N LYS A 63 4.27 -16.69 -16.15
CA LYS A 63 4.70 -15.56 -17.00
C LYS A 63 3.56 -15.10 -17.92
N VAL A 64 3.31 -13.80 -17.99
CA VAL A 64 2.30 -13.16 -18.85
C VAL A 64 2.78 -11.79 -19.34
N ALA A 65 1.94 -10.91 -19.91
CA ALA A 65 2.42 -9.61 -20.43
C ALA A 65 2.57 -8.55 -19.33
N PHE A 66 1.58 -8.41 -18.45
CA PHE A 66 1.65 -7.48 -17.32
C PHE A 66 0.83 -8.02 -16.14
N VAL A 67 1.51 -8.37 -15.05
CA VAL A 67 0.90 -9.03 -13.89
C VAL A 67 0.40 -8.04 -12.83
N GLU A 68 -0.75 -8.34 -12.25
CA GLU A 68 -1.37 -7.56 -11.17
C GLU A 68 -2.24 -8.44 -10.27
N GLY A 69 -2.72 -7.85 -9.17
CA GLY A 69 -3.83 -8.35 -8.35
C GLY A 69 -3.83 -9.86 -8.06
N PRO A 70 -2.80 -10.45 -7.44
CA PRO A 70 -2.82 -11.86 -7.10
C PRO A 70 -3.82 -12.13 -5.97
N ALA A 71 -4.59 -13.22 -6.08
CA ALA A 71 -5.54 -13.68 -5.08
C ALA A 71 -5.46 -15.20 -4.92
N TRP A 72 -5.15 -15.66 -3.72
CA TRP A 72 -5.12 -17.09 -3.39
C TRP A 72 -6.52 -17.60 -3.00
N LYS A 73 -6.81 -18.85 -3.36
CA LYS A 73 -8.01 -19.59 -2.96
C LYS A 73 -7.61 -20.83 -2.17
N SER A 74 -8.44 -21.22 -1.21
CA SER A 74 -8.20 -22.34 -0.28
C SER A 74 -8.05 -23.72 -0.92
N ASP A 75 -8.38 -23.87 -2.21
CA ASP A 75 -8.12 -25.09 -2.98
C ASP A 75 -6.71 -25.13 -3.59
N GLY A 76 -5.84 -24.17 -3.24
CA GLY A 76 -4.46 -24.07 -3.71
C GLY A 76 -4.29 -23.32 -5.03
N ASN A 77 -5.38 -22.86 -5.66
CA ASN A 77 -5.28 -22.04 -6.87
C ASN A 77 -4.85 -20.61 -6.52
N VAL A 78 -4.04 -20.00 -7.39
CA VAL A 78 -3.68 -18.58 -7.33
C VAL A 78 -4.17 -17.92 -8.60
N TYR A 79 -5.00 -16.89 -8.45
CA TYR A 79 -5.50 -16.07 -9.53
C TYR A 79 -4.67 -14.80 -9.60
N PHE A 80 -4.50 -14.25 -10.80
CA PHE A 80 -3.79 -12.98 -11.02
C PHE A 80 -4.19 -12.44 -12.38
N THR A 81 -4.03 -11.15 -12.61
CA THR A 81 -4.47 -10.54 -13.87
C THR A 81 -3.32 -10.42 -14.86
N ASP A 82 -3.64 -10.62 -16.13
CA ASP A 82 -2.82 -10.19 -17.26
C ASP A 82 -3.55 -9.03 -17.94
N VAL A 83 -3.30 -7.83 -17.39
CA VAL A 83 -4.17 -6.67 -17.59
C VAL A 83 -4.13 -6.20 -19.05
N GLU A 84 -2.94 -6.20 -19.65
CA GLU A 84 -2.77 -5.80 -21.04
C GLU A 84 -3.54 -6.71 -22.01
N ASN A 85 -3.53 -8.02 -21.76
CA ASN A 85 -4.28 -9.00 -22.56
C ASN A 85 -5.74 -9.18 -22.16
N ASN A 86 -6.26 -8.35 -21.25
CA ASN A 86 -7.67 -8.35 -20.82
C ASN A 86 -8.14 -9.74 -20.35
N ARG A 87 -7.36 -10.39 -19.47
CA ARG A 87 -7.70 -11.72 -18.95
C ARG A 87 -7.30 -11.89 -17.48
N ILE A 88 -8.03 -12.78 -16.80
CA ILE A 88 -7.65 -13.32 -15.49
C ILE A 88 -7.00 -14.68 -15.72
N MET A 89 -5.86 -14.89 -15.10
CA MET A 89 -5.08 -16.11 -15.12
C MET A 89 -5.28 -16.90 -13.83
N ARG A 90 -5.01 -18.19 -13.90
CA ARG A 90 -5.03 -19.10 -12.74
C ARG A 90 -3.84 -20.03 -12.80
N ARG A 91 -3.02 -20.03 -11.75
CA ARG A 91 -2.09 -21.10 -11.43
C ARG A 91 -2.82 -22.15 -10.60
N ASP A 92 -2.89 -23.38 -11.09
CA ASP A 92 -3.44 -24.50 -10.32
C ASP A 92 -2.46 -25.01 -9.25
N PRO A 93 -2.90 -25.90 -8.33
CA PRO A 93 -2.02 -26.44 -7.29
C PRO A 93 -0.78 -27.16 -7.84
N GLU A 94 -0.90 -27.78 -9.02
CA GLU A 94 0.18 -28.45 -9.74
C GLU A 94 1.17 -27.47 -10.42
N GLY A 95 0.89 -26.17 -10.40
CA GLY A 95 1.75 -25.12 -10.94
C GLY A 95 1.53 -24.79 -12.42
N LYS A 96 0.47 -25.33 -13.04
CA LYS A 96 0.12 -25.04 -14.43
C LYS A 96 -0.73 -23.76 -14.51
N ILE A 97 -0.41 -22.94 -15.51
CA ILE A 97 -1.11 -21.69 -15.80
C ILE A 97 -2.26 -21.93 -16.80
N HIS A 98 -3.42 -21.36 -16.49
CA HIS A 98 -4.64 -21.41 -17.29
C HIS A 98 -5.24 -20.01 -17.44
N VAL A 99 -5.98 -19.78 -18.53
CA VAL A 99 -6.89 -18.62 -18.62
C VAL A 99 -8.15 -18.97 -17.82
N PHE A 100 -8.49 -18.14 -16.84
CA PHE A 100 -9.73 -18.28 -16.06
C PHE A 100 -10.88 -17.49 -16.69
N ARG A 101 -10.64 -16.24 -17.10
CA ARG A 101 -11.66 -15.36 -17.66
C ARG A 101 -11.08 -14.46 -18.74
N GLN A 102 -11.64 -14.49 -19.94
CA GLN A 102 -11.30 -13.60 -21.05
C GLN A 102 -12.53 -13.36 -21.95
N PRO A 103 -12.98 -12.11 -22.18
CA PRO A 103 -12.43 -10.86 -21.64
C PRO A 103 -12.65 -10.72 -20.13
N SER A 104 -11.72 -10.07 -19.43
CA SER A 104 -11.82 -9.82 -17.98
C SER A 104 -12.45 -8.48 -17.62
N GLY A 105 -12.70 -7.61 -18.61
CA GLY A 105 -13.09 -6.22 -18.38
C GLY A 105 -11.92 -5.31 -18.01
N LYS A 106 -10.69 -5.74 -18.33
CA LYS A 106 -9.42 -5.21 -17.81
C LYS A 106 -9.40 -5.22 -16.28
N ALA A 107 -9.70 -6.39 -15.73
CA ALA A 107 -9.53 -6.66 -14.31
C ALA A 107 -8.10 -6.32 -13.87
N ASN A 108 -7.99 -5.71 -12.70
CA ASN A 108 -6.76 -5.39 -11.99
C ASN A 108 -6.75 -6.14 -10.64
N GLY A 109 -6.96 -5.46 -9.51
CA GLY A 109 -7.05 -6.10 -8.20
C GLY A 109 -8.12 -7.19 -8.11
N LEU A 110 -7.81 -8.25 -7.37
CA LEU A 110 -8.64 -9.44 -7.16
C LEU A 110 -8.71 -9.77 -5.66
N ALA A 111 -9.86 -10.25 -5.20
CA ALA A 111 -10.01 -10.81 -3.86
C ALA A 111 -11.07 -11.91 -3.84
N PHE A 112 -10.89 -12.92 -2.99
CA PHE A 112 -11.93 -13.91 -2.71
C PHE A 112 -12.72 -13.52 -1.45
N ASP A 113 -14.05 -13.65 -1.50
CA ASP A 113 -14.85 -13.60 -0.29
C ASP A 113 -14.87 -14.94 0.45
N SER A 114 -15.43 -14.94 1.66
CA SER A 114 -15.56 -16.14 2.50
C SER A 114 -16.44 -17.24 1.91
N LYS A 115 -17.19 -16.95 0.83
CA LYS A 115 -17.99 -17.93 0.08
C LYS A 115 -17.23 -18.49 -1.12
N GLY A 116 -15.99 -18.08 -1.34
CA GLY A 116 -15.14 -18.53 -2.44
C GLY A 116 -15.48 -17.88 -3.79
N ARG A 117 -16.18 -16.74 -3.80
CA ARG A 117 -16.49 -15.98 -5.01
C ARG A 117 -15.40 -14.97 -5.29
N LEU A 118 -15.01 -14.81 -6.56
CA LEU A 118 -13.93 -13.91 -6.97
C LEU A 118 -14.49 -12.50 -7.22
N HIS A 119 -14.00 -11.52 -6.49
CA HIS A 119 -14.27 -10.10 -6.72
C HIS A 119 -13.14 -9.49 -7.54
N ALA A 120 -13.46 -8.56 -8.42
CA ALA A 120 -12.50 -7.94 -9.32
C ALA A 120 -12.80 -6.45 -9.54
N CYS A 121 -11.76 -5.64 -9.47
CA CYS A 121 -11.74 -4.27 -9.94
C CYS A 121 -11.49 -4.24 -11.45
N GLU A 122 -12.51 -3.92 -12.26
CA GLU A 122 -12.42 -3.86 -13.73
C GLU A 122 -12.12 -2.43 -14.19
N GLY A 123 -10.91 -1.95 -13.91
CA GLY A 123 -10.61 -0.53 -14.03
C GLY A 123 -9.26 -0.17 -14.64
N HIS A 124 -8.56 -1.02 -15.39
CA HIS A 124 -7.33 -0.53 -16.03
C HIS A 124 -7.58 0.72 -16.90
N ARG A 125 -6.63 1.67 -16.86
CA ARG A 125 -6.67 3.03 -17.43
C ARG A 125 -7.11 3.14 -18.89
N GLU A 126 -7.01 2.05 -19.66
CA GLU A 126 -7.38 1.97 -21.06
C GLU A 126 -8.30 0.78 -21.30
N GLY A 127 -9.53 1.07 -21.76
CA GLY A 127 -10.50 0.04 -22.13
C GLY A 127 -11.14 -0.74 -20.96
N GLY A 128 -10.88 -0.35 -19.71
CA GLY A 128 -11.54 -0.95 -18.55
C GLY A 128 -13.03 -0.60 -18.45
N ASN A 129 -13.80 -1.50 -17.86
CA ASN A 129 -15.26 -1.33 -17.71
C ASN A 129 -15.65 -0.27 -16.66
N ARG A 130 -14.71 0.14 -15.79
CA ARG A 130 -14.88 1.12 -14.70
C ARG A 130 -15.93 0.67 -13.68
N ARG A 131 -15.78 -0.56 -13.16
CA ARG A 131 -16.74 -1.19 -12.24
C ARG A 131 -16.09 -2.22 -11.32
N VAL A 132 -16.77 -2.55 -10.23
CA VAL A 132 -16.44 -3.67 -9.33
C VAL A 132 -17.42 -4.81 -9.62
N THR A 133 -16.89 -6.03 -9.77
CA THR A 133 -17.68 -7.22 -10.11
C THR A 133 -17.41 -8.37 -9.16
N ARG A 134 -18.35 -9.32 -9.13
CA ARG A 134 -18.23 -10.60 -8.44
C ARG A 134 -18.54 -11.73 -9.41
N THR A 135 -17.64 -12.69 -9.51
CA THR A 135 -17.85 -13.97 -10.20
C THR A 135 -18.53 -14.91 -9.22
N GLU A 136 -19.78 -15.25 -9.50
CA GLU A 136 -20.55 -16.20 -8.71
C GLU A 136 -20.01 -17.64 -8.89
N LEU A 137 -20.46 -18.56 -8.03
CA LEU A 137 -19.97 -19.95 -8.03
C LEU A 137 -20.33 -20.72 -9.32
N ASP A 138 -21.37 -20.29 -10.03
CA ASP A 138 -21.76 -20.84 -11.33
C ASP A 138 -21.00 -20.19 -12.51
N GLY A 139 -20.09 -19.25 -12.22
CA GLY A 139 -19.30 -18.51 -13.20
C GLY A 139 -19.99 -17.26 -13.76
N THR A 140 -21.23 -16.95 -13.37
CA THR A 140 -21.90 -15.72 -13.79
C THR A 140 -21.24 -14.49 -13.17
N ILE A 141 -21.28 -13.35 -13.87
CA ILE A 141 -20.68 -12.10 -13.41
C ILE A 141 -21.77 -11.14 -12.93
N THR A 142 -21.75 -10.84 -11.63
CA THR A 142 -22.59 -9.80 -11.01
C THR A 142 -21.83 -8.49 -10.98
N VAL A 143 -22.40 -7.42 -11.50
CA VAL A 143 -21.90 -6.05 -11.29
C VAL A 143 -22.34 -5.59 -9.92
N LEU A 144 -21.39 -5.28 -9.04
CA LEU A 144 -21.68 -4.81 -7.69
C LEU A 144 -21.84 -3.29 -7.66
N SER A 145 -20.99 -2.58 -8.39
CA SER A 145 -21.14 -1.15 -8.62
C SER A 145 -20.36 -0.72 -9.85
N ASP A 146 -20.92 0.19 -10.64
CA ASP A 146 -20.26 0.88 -11.76
C ASP A 146 -20.32 2.42 -11.67
N ARG A 147 -20.98 2.94 -10.63
CA ARG A 147 -21.20 4.38 -10.42
C ARG A 147 -21.26 4.74 -8.93
N PHE A 148 -20.92 5.99 -8.63
CA PHE A 148 -21.17 6.64 -7.35
C PHE A 148 -21.84 7.99 -7.61
N ASP A 149 -22.95 8.29 -6.94
CA ASP A 149 -23.79 9.48 -7.17
C ASP A 149 -24.10 9.75 -8.66
N GLY A 150 -24.37 8.66 -9.42
CA GLY A 150 -24.66 8.71 -10.85
C GLY A 150 -23.44 8.92 -11.75
N LYS A 151 -22.26 9.19 -11.20
CA LYS A 151 -20.99 9.39 -11.92
C LYS A 151 -20.23 8.07 -12.06
N ARG A 152 -19.55 7.86 -13.19
CA ARG A 152 -18.66 6.70 -13.38
C ARG A 152 -17.46 6.79 -12.44
N TYR A 153 -17.04 5.64 -11.93
CA TYR A 153 -15.72 5.50 -11.30
C TYR A 153 -14.60 5.89 -12.26
N ASN A 154 -13.45 6.33 -11.76
CA ASN A 154 -12.29 6.62 -12.61
C ASN A 154 -11.78 5.33 -13.28
N SER A 155 -11.25 4.44 -12.44
CA SER A 155 -10.55 3.22 -12.79
C SER A 155 -10.35 2.40 -11.52
N PRO A 156 -11.37 1.63 -11.04
CA PRO A 156 -11.22 0.79 -9.85
C PRO A 156 -9.94 -0.07 -9.95
N ASN A 157 -9.07 0.03 -8.96
CA ASN A 157 -7.69 -0.46 -9.07
C ASN A 157 -7.47 -1.70 -8.20
N ASP A 158 -7.61 -1.57 -6.87
CA ASP A 158 -7.46 -2.69 -5.94
C ASP A 158 -8.63 -2.77 -4.95
N LEU A 159 -8.78 -3.89 -4.24
CA LEU A 159 -9.86 -4.12 -3.28
C LEU A 159 -9.47 -5.00 -2.08
N ALA A 160 -10.11 -4.74 -0.95
CA ALA A 160 -10.08 -5.56 0.26
C ALA A 160 -11.50 -5.91 0.70
N ILE A 161 -11.66 -7.07 1.34
CA ILE A 161 -12.95 -7.54 1.87
C ILE A 161 -12.78 -7.77 3.37
N ASP A 162 -13.65 -7.19 4.18
CA ASP A 162 -13.59 -7.40 5.63
C ASP A 162 -14.32 -8.68 6.09
N PHE A 163 -14.22 -8.99 7.39
CA PHE A 163 -14.85 -10.16 7.98
C PHE A 163 -16.39 -10.15 7.95
N LYS A 164 -17.01 -8.97 7.78
CA LYS A 164 -18.48 -8.85 7.62
C LYS A 164 -18.89 -9.04 6.16
N GLY A 165 -17.96 -8.97 5.22
CA GLY A 165 -18.19 -9.09 3.77
C GLY A 165 -18.40 -7.75 3.06
N ARG A 166 -18.09 -6.62 3.72
CA ARG A 166 -18.07 -5.30 3.06
C ARG A 166 -16.83 -5.23 2.16
N ILE A 167 -16.98 -4.59 1.01
CA ILE A 167 -15.92 -4.50 0.00
C ILE A 167 -15.40 -3.07 -0.03
N TYR A 168 -14.11 -2.91 0.10
CA TYR A 168 -13.41 -1.63 0.06
C TYR A 168 -12.57 -1.60 -1.20
N PHE A 169 -12.65 -0.55 -2.01
CA PHE A 169 -11.88 -0.47 -3.24
C PHE A 169 -11.37 0.93 -3.52
N THR A 170 -10.23 1.00 -4.21
CA THR A 170 -9.58 2.24 -4.62
C THR A 170 -9.97 2.60 -6.05
N ASP A 171 -10.13 3.90 -6.31
CA ASP A 171 -10.54 4.42 -7.62
C ASP A 171 -9.60 5.54 -8.10
N PRO A 172 -8.30 5.25 -8.30
CA PRO A 172 -7.32 6.20 -8.80
C PRO A 172 -7.54 6.51 -10.28
N ARG A 173 -6.79 7.48 -10.80
CA ARG A 173 -6.70 7.81 -12.23
C ARG A 173 -5.25 7.69 -12.73
N TYR A 174 -4.87 6.49 -13.17
CA TYR A 174 -3.60 6.25 -13.86
C TYR A 174 -3.72 6.57 -15.36
N GLY A 175 -2.60 6.96 -16.01
CA GLY A 175 -2.57 7.26 -17.45
C GLY A 175 -2.91 8.69 -17.87
N GLY A 176 -2.92 9.64 -16.91
CA GLY A 176 -3.15 11.06 -17.17
C GLY A 176 -4.64 11.45 -17.34
N TYR A 177 -4.93 12.74 -17.21
CA TYR A 177 -6.27 13.31 -17.37
C TYR A 177 -6.65 13.60 -18.83
N GLU A 178 -5.70 13.45 -19.77
CA GLU A 178 -5.90 13.70 -21.21
C GLU A 178 -6.35 12.46 -22.00
N GLY A 179 -6.55 11.32 -21.32
CA GLY A 179 -7.03 10.09 -21.94
C GLY A 179 -8.53 10.13 -22.31
N PRO A 180 -9.04 9.13 -23.05
CA PRO A 180 -10.44 9.08 -23.49
C PRO A 180 -11.47 8.90 -22.36
N GLN A 181 -11.03 8.78 -21.11
CA GLN A 181 -11.87 8.57 -19.94
C GLN A 181 -11.89 9.85 -19.11
N GLU A 182 -12.98 10.59 -19.20
CA GLU A 182 -13.21 11.77 -18.38
C GLU A 182 -13.38 11.39 -16.90
N VAL A 183 -12.77 12.18 -16.02
CA VAL A 183 -13.01 12.12 -14.58
C VAL A 183 -14.33 12.81 -14.30
N GLU A 184 -15.35 12.02 -13.99
CA GLU A 184 -16.71 12.49 -13.74
C GLU A 184 -16.93 12.94 -12.28
N GLN A 185 -16.08 12.46 -11.37
CA GLN A 185 -16.16 12.70 -9.95
C GLN A 185 -15.31 13.91 -9.58
N ILE A 186 -15.97 15.07 -9.50
CA ILE A 186 -15.36 16.36 -9.20
C ILE A 186 -15.98 16.90 -7.91
N ASP A 187 -15.16 17.47 -7.02
CA ASP A 187 -15.63 18.10 -5.80
C ASP A 187 -16.30 19.46 -6.04
N ALA A 188 -16.87 20.06 -4.99
CA ALA A 188 -17.53 21.38 -5.10
C ALA A 188 -16.58 22.53 -5.49
N LYS A 189 -15.26 22.33 -5.44
CA LYS A 189 -14.23 23.30 -5.81
C LYS A 189 -13.67 23.05 -7.21
N GLY A 190 -14.19 22.07 -7.95
CA GLY A 190 -13.70 21.72 -9.28
C GLY A 190 -12.48 20.78 -9.28
N LYS A 191 -12.11 20.20 -8.13
CA LYS A 191 -10.96 19.29 -8.02
C LYS A 191 -11.39 17.84 -8.34
N PRO A 192 -10.65 17.12 -9.21
CA PRO A 192 -10.84 15.68 -9.40
C PRO A 192 -10.73 14.89 -8.11
N ILE A 193 -11.61 13.89 -7.96
CA ILE A 193 -11.61 12.97 -6.81
C ILE A 193 -11.09 11.62 -7.27
N GLU A 194 -9.91 11.27 -6.76
CA GLU A 194 -9.40 9.90 -6.69
C GLU A 194 -9.64 9.43 -5.25
N GLY A 195 -10.43 8.37 -5.05
CA GLY A 195 -11.00 8.07 -3.73
C GLY A 195 -10.99 6.60 -3.36
N VAL A 196 -11.39 6.32 -2.12
CA VAL A 196 -11.67 4.96 -1.63
C VAL A 196 -13.15 4.86 -1.30
N TYR A 197 -13.75 3.77 -1.72
CA TYR A 197 -15.19 3.50 -1.60
C TYR A 197 -15.42 2.20 -0.84
N ARG A 198 -16.58 2.10 -0.20
CA ARG A 198 -17.08 0.89 0.46
C ARG A 198 -18.41 0.49 -0.15
N ILE A 199 -18.58 -0.79 -0.47
CA ILE A 199 -19.85 -1.42 -0.82
C ILE A 199 -20.32 -2.21 0.40
N ASP A 200 -21.49 -1.85 0.91
CA ASP A 200 -22.15 -2.51 2.03
C ASP A 200 -22.92 -3.77 1.61
N LEU A 201 -23.36 -4.55 2.59
CA LEU A 201 -24.01 -5.86 2.35
C LEU A 201 -25.35 -5.76 1.62
N ASP A 202 -26.02 -4.62 1.74
CA ASP A 202 -27.26 -4.28 1.03
C ASP A 202 -27.00 -3.68 -0.38
N GLY A 203 -25.73 -3.50 -0.75
CA GLY A 203 -25.30 -2.90 -2.01
C GLY A 203 -25.16 -1.39 -1.97
N ALA A 204 -25.40 -0.73 -0.84
CA ALA A 204 -25.15 0.70 -0.70
C ALA A 204 -23.66 1.01 -0.86
N VAL A 205 -23.34 2.15 -1.49
CA VAL A 205 -21.95 2.57 -1.72
C VAL A 205 -21.68 3.88 -1.00
N SER A 206 -20.58 3.92 -0.24
CA SER A 206 -20.10 5.10 0.47
C SER A 206 -18.70 5.48 0.01
N ARG A 207 -18.43 6.77 -0.22
CA ARG A 207 -17.07 7.29 -0.40
C ARG A 207 -16.45 7.56 0.97
N ILE A 208 -15.47 6.75 1.37
CA ILE A 208 -14.88 6.78 2.70
C ILE A 208 -13.58 7.58 2.76
N ILE A 209 -12.84 7.70 1.66
CA ILE A 209 -11.66 8.57 1.53
C ILE A 209 -11.79 9.40 0.24
N SER A 210 -11.35 10.64 0.32
CA SER A 210 -11.24 11.59 -0.79
C SER A 210 -9.82 12.16 -0.82
N HIS A 211 -9.65 13.45 -0.51
CA HIS A 211 -8.37 14.15 -0.59
C HIS A 211 -7.40 13.85 0.57
N GLU A 212 -7.76 12.94 1.49
CA GLU A 212 -6.85 12.44 2.52
C GLU A 212 -5.73 11.56 1.94
N VAL A 213 -5.93 11.01 0.74
CA VAL A 213 -4.95 10.25 -0.03
C VAL A 213 -4.94 10.86 -1.44
N GLN A 214 -3.77 11.11 -2.02
CA GLN A 214 -3.67 11.79 -3.32
C GLN A 214 -4.09 10.88 -4.47
N ARG A 215 -3.56 9.66 -4.52
CA ARG A 215 -3.85 8.63 -5.53
C ARG A 215 -3.87 7.24 -4.86
N PRO A 216 -5.03 6.81 -4.35
CA PRO A 216 -5.14 5.54 -3.63
C PRO A 216 -4.93 4.35 -4.57
N ASN A 217 -4.06 3.42 -4.19
CA ASN A 217 -3.71 2.23 -4.98
C ASN A 217 -4.01 0.95 -4.17
N GLY A 218 -3.00 0.26 -3.64
CA GLY A 218 -3.19 -0.93 -2.81
C GLY A 218 -3.96 -0.61 -1.53
N ILE A 219 -4.79 -1.55 -1.09
CA ILE A 219 -5.68 -1.40 0.06
C ILE A 219 -5.74 -2.68 0.87
N ALA A 220 -5.71 -2.56 2.20
CA ALA A 220 -5.87 -3.69 3.09
C ALA A 220 -6.57 -3.31 4.40
N ILE A 221 -7.14 -4.31 5.06
CA ILE A 221 -7.81 -4.16 6.36
C ILE A 221 -7.06 -5.04 7.35
N SER A 222 -6.78 -4.51 8.54
CA SER A 222 -6.15 -5.30 9.60
C SER A 222 -7.01 -6.51 9.97
N ALA A 223 -6.39 -7.60 10.40
CA ALA A 223 -7.11 -8.84 10.76
C ALA A 223 -8.17 -8.63 11.85
N ASP A 224 -7.96 -7.67 12.76
CA ASP A 224 -8.91 -7.30 13.81
C ASP A 224 -9.96 -6.27 13.36
N GLY A 225 -9.92 -5.83 12.09
CA GLY A 225 -10.88 -4.91 11.49
C GLY A 225 -10.83 -3.48 12.02
N LYS A 226 -9.75 -3.09 12.72
CA LYS A 226 -9.61 -1.75 13.31
C LYS A 226 -8.87 -0.75 12.45
N TYR A 227 -8.16 -1.20 11.42
CA TYR A 227 -7.36 -0.32 10.57
C TYR A 227 -7.64 -0.56 9.10
N LEU A 228 -7.75 0.55 8.37
CA LEU A 228 -7.66 0.59 6.92
C LEU A 228 -6.25 1.09 6.55
N VAL A 229 -5.55 0.35 5.68
CA VAL A 229 -4.25 0.72 5.14
C VAL A 229 -4.40 1.01 3.66
N VAL A 230 -3.83 2.12 3.20
CA VAL A 230 -3.92 2.55 1.80
C VAL A 230 -2.54 3.00 1.31
N ALA A 231 -2.09 2.43 0.20
CA ALA A 231 -0.94 2.93 -0.54
C ALA A 231 -1.33 4.16 -1.36
N ASP A 232 -0.55 5.23 -1.23
CA ASP A 232 -0.68 6.48 -1.99
C ASP A 232 0.45 6.55 -3.01
N ASN A 233 0.10 6.44 -4.28
CA ASN A 233 1.09 6.33 -5.35
C ASN A 233 0.75 7.21 -6.54
N HIS A 234 1.03 8.51 -6.38
CA HIS A 234 0.89 9.51 -7.44
C HIS A 234 2.06 9.50 -8.42
N ASN A 235 2.17 8.47 -9.26
CA ASN A 235 3.26 8.25 -10.23
C ASN A 235 3.10 9.03 -11.55
N GLY A 236 2.32 10.11 -11.52
CA GLY A 236 2.11 10.98 -12.66
C GLY A 236 3.35 11.80 -13.04
N PRO A 237 3.31 12.51 -14.18
CA PRO A 237 4.40 13.35 -14.66
C PRO A 237 4.59 14.65 -13.83
N GLU A 238 3.90 14.79 -12.70
CA GLU A 238 3.91 15.98 -11.86
C GLU A 238 4.92 15.79 -10.72
N ALA A 239 5.82 16.75 -10.54
CA ALA A 239 6.76 16.74 -9.43
C ALA A 239 6.02 16.79 -8.08
N GLY A 240 6.56 16.09 -7.08
CA GLY A 240 6.03 16.10 -5.70
C GLY A 240 4.82 15.19 -5.48
N GLY A 241 4.57 14.21 -6.35
CA GLY A 241 3.57 13.17 -6.13
C GLY A 241 3.87 12.35 -4.88
N GLN A 242 2.85 12.10 -4.05
CA GLN A 242 3.00 11.27 -2.86
C GLN A 242 3.35 9.81 -3.20
N ARG A 243 4.27 9.26 -2.40
CA ARG A 243 4.76 7.87 -2.41
C ARG A 243 4.71 7.35 -0.98
N MET A 244 3.51 7.21 -0.43
CA MET A 244 3.30 7.07 1.02
C MET A 244 2.40 5.89 1.34
N LEU A 245 2.62 5.29 2.52
CA LEU A 245 1.70 4.30 3.09
C LEU A 245 0.96 4.94 4.26
N TRP A 246 -0.37 4.96 4.17
CA TRP A 246 -1.24 5.55 5.18
C TRP A 246 -2.02 4.49 5.93
N ARG A 247 -2.31 4.78 7.20
CA ARG A 247 -3.25 4.05 8.04
C ARG A 247 -4.34 4.97 8.55
N PHE A 248 -5.55 4.45 8.64
CA PHE A 248 -6.69 5.09 9.27
C PHE A 248 -7.38 4.12 10.23
N ASP A 249 -7.93 4.64 11.31
CA ASP A 249 -8.77 3.90 12.23
C ASP A 249 -10.14 3.63 11.57
N LEU A 250 -10.62 2.40 11.72
CA LEU A 250 -11.88 1.88 11.20
C LEU A 250 -12.78 1.48 12.37
N ASN A 251 -14.03 1.92 12.36
CA ASN A 251 -14.99 1.54 13.40
C ASN A 251 -15.71 0.22 13.07
N GLY A 252 -16.50 -0.31 14.01
CA GLY A 252 -17.24 -1.56 13.81
C GLY A 252 -18.25 -1.52 12.64
N GLU A 253 -18.76 -0.33 12.31
CA GLU A 253 -19.65 -0.09 11.17
C GLU A 253 -18.89 0.15 9.86
N GLY A 254 -17.56 0.04 9.88
CA GLY A 254 -16.72 0.06 8.69
C GLY A 254 -16.48 1.46 8.16
N GLU A 255 -16.79 2.48 8.96
CA GLU A 255 -16.50 3.88 8.68
C GLU A 255 -15.05 4.22 9.06
N VAL A 256 -14.44 5.07 8.24
CA VAL A 256 -13.07 5.54 8.45
C VAL A 256 -13.09 6.84 9.27
N GLU A 257 -12.35 6.88 10.37
CA GLU A 257 -12.05 8.13 11.07
C GLU A 257 -10.94 8.86 10.32
N ARG A 258 -11.31 9.71 9.35
CA ARG A 258 -10.36 10.38 8.45
C ARG A 258 -9.30 11.21 9.19
N SER A 259 -9.63 11.76 10.35
CA SER A 259 -8.68 12.55 11.15
C SER A 259 -7.61 11.71 11.84
N SER A 260 -7.81 10.40 11.97
CA SER A 260 -6.83 9.45 12.52
C SER A 260 -5.67 9.12 11.56
N ARG A 261 -5.65 9.72 10.35
CA ARG A 261 -4.65 9.47 9.31
C ARG A 261 -3.24 9.49 9.90
N LYS A 262 -2.57 8.34 9.81
CA LYS A 262 -1.20 8.14 10.28
C LYS A 262 -0.31 7.73 9.11
N LEU A 263 0.81 8.43 8.94
CA LEU A 263 1.88 8.02 8.04
C LEU A 263 2.57 6.78 8.61
N LEU A 264 2.66 5.72 7.82
CA LEU A 264 3.41 4.51 8.17
C LEU A 264 4.80 4.50 7.53
N TYR A 265 4.91 4.89 6.26
CA TYR A 265 6.18 4.93 5.55
C TYR A 265 6.10 5.92 4.39
N ASP A 266 7.22 6.59 4.11
CA ASP A 266 7.37 7.57 3.04
C ASP A 266 8.57 7.20 2.17
N TRP A 267 8.33 6.93 0.89
CA TRP A 267 9.38 6.69 -0.10
C TRP A 267 9.85 7.99 -0.79
N GLY A 268 9.32 9.15 -0.39
CA GLY A 268 9.74 10.46 -0.92
C GLY A 268 9.44 10.60 -2.41
N SER A 269 10.47 10.91 -3.20
CA SER A 269 10.40 11.02 -4.67
C SER A 269 10.92 9.78 -5.40
N GLU A 270 11.09 8.67 -4.70
CA GLU A 270 11.61 7.43 -5.29
C GLU A 270 10.49 6.53 -5.80
N ARG A 271 10.78 5.22 -5.87
CA ARG A 271 9.83 4.13 -6.10
C ARG A 271 8.58 4.24 -5.23
N GLY A 272 7.42 3.95 -5.79
CA GLY A 272 6.14 4.05 -5.06
C GLY A 272 5.59 2.73 -4.55
N PRO A 273 4.82 2.75 -3.45
CA PRO A 273 4.05 1.59 -3.03
C PRO A 273 2.94 1.29 -4.04
N ASP A 274 2.63 0.03 -4.28
CA ASP A 274 1.56 -0.39 -5.20
C ASP A 274 0.54 -1.24 -4.42
N GLY A 275 0.37 -2.51 -4.75
CA GLY A 275 -0.43 -3.46 -3.99
C GLY A 275 0.17 -3.83 -2.62
N ILE A 276 -0.72 -4.13 -1.67
CA ILE A 276 -0.35 -4.45 -0.29
C ILE A 276 -1.17 -5.63 0.23
N CYS A 277 -0.63 -6.40 1.18
CA CYS A 277 -1.42 -7.34 1.98
C CYS A 277 -1.00 -7.34 3.45
N ILE A 278 -1.87 -7.87 4.32
CA ILE A 278 -1.53 -8.10 5.74
C ILE A 278 -1.02 -9.53 5.88
N GLY A 279 0.17 -9.68 6.46
CA GLY A 279 0.78 -10.96 6.74
C GLY A 279 0.17 -11.65 7.97
N PRO A 280 0.46 -12.95 8.16
CA PRO A 280 -0.01 -13.72 9.31
C PRO A 280 0.51 -13.20 10.66
N ASP A 281 1.60 -12.45 10.66
CA ASP A 281 2.18 -11.76 11.82
C ASP A 281 1.51 -10.41 12.13
N GLY A 282 0.56 -9.97 11.28
CA GLY A 282 -0.10 -8.67 11.38
C GLY A 282 0.69 -7.50 10.77
N SER A 283 1.87 -7.76 10.19
CA SER A 283 2.64 -6.75 9.46
C SER A 283 2.03 -6.48 8.09
N ILE A 284 2.31 -5.31 7.54
CA ILE A 284 1.93 -4.91 6.19
C ILE A 284 3.07 -5.30 5.25
N TYR A 285 2.75 -6.03 4.20
CA TYR A 285 3.65 -6.36 3.10
C TYR A 285 3.28 -5.45 1.94
N ALA A 286 4.11 -4.44 1.69
CA ALA A 286 3.87 -3.45 0.65
C ALA A 286 4.87 -3.62 -0.48
N THR A 287 4.39 -3.86 -1.70
CA THR A 287 5.26 -3.85 -2.88
C THR A 287 5.65 -2.42 -3.20
N ALA A 288 6.93 -2.16 -3.45
CA ALA A 288 7.38 -0.86 -3.91
C ALA A 288 8.40 -1.00 -5.05
N GLY A 289 8.14 -0.30 -6.16
CA GLY A 289 8.86 -0.43 -7.42
C GLY A 289 8.77 0.81 -8.29
N LEU A 290 9.41 0.77 -9.45
CA LEU A 290 9.23 1.78 -10.51
C LEU A 290 8.11 1.35 -11.44
N ASN A 291 7.20 2.27 -11.74
CA ASN A 291 6.21 2.05 -12.80
C ASN A 291 6.81 2.29 -14.18
N PHE A 292 7.63 3.33 -14.30
CA PHE A 292 8.47 3.58 -15.46
C PHE A 292 9.67 4.41 -15.01
N ARG A 293 10.83 4.22 -15.64
CA ARG A 293 12.00 5.04 -15.32
C ARG A 293 11.73 6.48 -15.73
N SER A 294 11.82 7.41 -14.78
CA SER A 294 11.67 8.84 -15.02
C SER A 294 12.61 9.64 -14.12
N GLU A 295 12.82 10.92 -14.44
CA GLU A 295 13.58 11.83 -13.56
C GLU A 295 12.83 12.17 -12.27
N LEU A 296 11.51 11.91 -12.23
CA LEU A 296 10.64 12.19 -11.10
C LEU A 296 10.48 11.01 -10.14
N GLU A 297 10.78 9.80 -10.60
CA GLU A 297 10.73 8.56 -9.83
C GLU A 297 12.13 7.95 -9.82
N THR A 298 12.94 8.32 -8.81
CA THR A 298 14.32 7.83 -8.70
C THR A 298 14.39 6.47 -8.00
N ALA A 299 15.59 5.90 -7.95
CA ALA A 299 15.85 4.59 -7.33
C ALA A 299 17.19 4.62 -6.58
N ASP A 300 17.47 5.74 -5.93
CA ASP A 300 18.77 6.07 -5.36
C ASP A 300 18.95 5.47 -3.96
N GLU A 301 17.94 5.55 -3.09
CA GLU A 301 17.98 5.01 -1.72
C GLU A 301 17.08 3.77 -1.56
N HIS A 302 15.94 3.72 -2.25
CA HIS A 302 14.94 2.65 -2.13
C HIS A 302 15.08 1.60 -3.25
N LYS A 303 15.16 0.32 -2.85
CA LYS A 303 15.26 -0.83 -3.76
C LYS A 303 13.88 -1.39 -4.08
N ALA A 304 13.71 -1.94 -5.28
CA ALA A 304 12.48 -2.68 -5.61
C ALA A 304 12.33 -3.93 -4.75
N GLY A 305 11.13 -4.17 -4.26
CA GLY A 305 10.82 -5.37 -3.48
C GLY A 305 9.59 -5.20 -2.61
N VAL A 306 9.44 -6.12 -1.65
CA VAL A 306 8.37 -6.08 -0.66
C VAL A 306 8.94 -5.52 0.64
N TYR A 307 8.38 -4.41 1.09
CA TYR A 307 8.68 -3.78 2.36
C TYR A 307 7.75 -4.34 3.43
N ILE A 308 8.31 -4.84 4.52
CA ILE A 308 7.54 -5.36 5.66
C ILE A 308 7.49 -4.28 6.72
N ILE A 309 6.30 -3.74 6.99
CA ILE A 309 6.08 -2.56 7.83
C ILE A 309 5.08 -2.91 8.93
N SER A 310 5.40 -2.65 10.19
CA SER A 310 4.47 -2.88 11.30
C SER A 310 3.30 -1.88 11.24
N MET A 311 2.18 -2.19 11.92
CA MET A 311 1.01 -1.31 12.00
C MET A 311 1.29 0.03 12.73
N GLU A 312 2.46 0.14 13.36
CA GLU A 312 3.00 1.35 13.99
C GLU A 312 3.86 2.19 13.05
N GLY A 313 4.28 1.65 11.89
CA GLY A 313 5.10 2.33 10.88
C GLY A 313 6.59 1.96 10.89
N ASN A 314 7.00 0.92 11.62
CA ASN A 314 8.40 0.49 11.61
C ASN A 314 8.65 -0.46 10.44
N ARG A 315 9.69 -0.21 9.63
CA ARG A 315 10.15 -1.20 8.63
C ARG A 315 10.88 -2.34 9.34
N VAL A 316 10.22 -3.49 9.46
CA VAL A 316 10.72 -4.68 10.17
C VAL A 316 11.40 -5.70 9.25
N GLY A 317 11.26 -5.54 7.93
CA GLY A 317 11.91 -6.44 6.98
C GLY A 317 11.82 -5.94 5.54
N PHE A 318 12.51 -6.64 4.65
CA PHE A 318 12.54 -6.37 3.22
C PHE A 318 12.83 -7.66 2.44
N ILE A 319 12.06 -7.90 1.38
CA ILE A 319 12.24 -9.03 0.45
C ILE A 319 12.62 -8.45 -0.92
N PRO A 320 13.88 -8.60 -1.36
CA PRO A 320 14.29 -8.13 -2.68
C PRO A 320 13.64 -9.00 -3.76
N VAL A 321 13.09 -8.37 -4.80
CA VAL A 321 12.56 -9.06 -5.99
C VAL A 321 13.38 -8.59 -7.19
N PRO A 322 13.86 -9.50 -8.06
CA PRO A 322 14.74 -9.15 -9.19
C PRO A 322 13.95 -8.56 -10.38
N GLU A 323 13.03 -7.63 -10.11
CA GLU A 323 12.23 -6.88 -11.07
C GLU A 323 12.01 -5.47 -10.53
N ASP A 324 12.28 -4.44 -11.33
CA ASP A 324 12.11 -3.05 -10.90
C ASP A 324 10.63 -2.67 -10.73
N MET A 325 9.77 -3.26 -11.56
CA MET A 325 8.33 -3.07 -11.56
C MET A 325 7.68 -4.19 -10.75
N ILE A 326 7.33 -3.91 -9.51
CA ILE A 326 6.62 -4.83 -8.61
C ILE A 326 5.26 -4.21 -8.33
N THR A 327 4.19 -4.97 -8.53
CA THR A 327 2.84 -4.43 -8.63
C THR A 327 1.95 -4.81 -7.47
N ASN A 328 1.99 -6.05 -6.99
CA ASN A 328 1.08 -6.48 -5.93
C ASN A 328 1.56 -7.77 -5.25
N CYS A 329 0.97 -8.13 -4.11
CA CYS A 329 1.28 -9.37 -3.39
C CYS A 329 0.10 -9.88 -2.54
N THR A 330 0.07 -11.19 -2.28
CA THR A 330 -0.94 -11.83 -1.42
C THR A 330 -0.37 -13.06 -0.71
N PHE A 331 -0.88 -13.36 0.48
CA PHE A 331 -0.55 -14.59 1.19
C PHE A 331 -1.45 -15.76 0.78
N GLY A 332 -0.89 -16.96 0.83
CA GLY A 332 -1.58 -18.20 0.55
C GLY A 332 -0.71 -19.42 0.86
N GLY A 333 -0.95 -20.51 0.14
CA GLY A 333 -0.31 -21.80 0.41
C GLY A 333 -1.02 -22.59 1.51
N ALA A 334 -0.68 -23.87 1.64
CA ALA A 334 -1.36 -24.78 2.57
C ALA A 334 -1.21 -24.38 4.06
N ASP A 335 -0.13 -23.66 4.37
CA ASP A 335 0.19 -23.14 5.71
C ASP A 335 -0.14 -21.64 5.85
N GLY A 336 -0.64 -20.99 4.80
CA GLY A 336 -0.90 -19.55 4.77
C GLY A 336 0.36 -18.67 4.81
N ARG A 337 1.55 -19.24 4.57
CA ARG A 337 2.85 -18.56 4.70
C ARG A 337 3.61 -18.41 3.39
N THR A 338 2.99 -18.75 2.27
CA THR A 338 3.56 -18.45 0.96
C THR A 338 3.09 -17.07 0.52
N LEU A 339 4.03 -16.15 0.33
CA LEU A 339 3.77 -14.85 -0.28
C LEU A 339 3.89 -14.99 -1.80
N PHE A 340 2.79 -14.76 -2.51
CA PHE A 340 2.77 -14.62 -3.95
C PHE A 340 2.94 -13.16 -4.34
N ILE A 341 3.75 -12.87 -5.35
CA ILE A 341 4.12 -11.50 -5.75
C ILE A 341 3.98 -11.37 -7.26
N THR A 342 3.31 -10.32 -7.72
CA THR A 342 3.30 -9.95 -9.13
C THR A 342 4.38 -8.90 -9.37
N ALA A 343 5.30 -9.20 -10.29
CA ALA A 343 6.36 -8.25 -10.69
C ALA A 343 6.71 -8.41 -12.17
N GLY A 344 6.70 -7.29 -12.89
CA GLY A 344 6.94 -7.17 -14.32
C GLY A 344 5.98 -8.04 -15.11
N HIS A 345 6.48 -9.18 -15.57
CA HIS A 345 5.77 -10.13 -16.42
C HIS A 345 5.62 -11.50 -15.76
N LYS A 346 5.82 -11.61 -14.44
CA LYS A 346 5.94 -12.87 -13.70
C LYS A 346 5.11 -12.89 -12.41
N LEU A 347 4.47 -14.02 -12.16
CA LEU A 347 4.02 -14.39 -10.82
C LEU A 347 5.20 -15.06 -10.10
N TRP A 348 5.54 -14.58 -8.92
CA TRP A 348 6.56 -15.14 -8.04
C TRP A 348 5.92 -15.73 -6.77
N SER A 349 6.65 -16.60 -6.09
CA SER A 349 6.33 -17.07 -4.74
C SER A 349 7.57 -17.14 -3.86
N ILE A 350 7.39 -16.96 -2.56
CA ILE A 350 8.41 -17.15 -1.52
C ILE A 350 7.73 -17.64 -0.23
N GLY A 351 8.33 -18.62 0.44
CA GLY A 351 7.88 -19.02 1.78
C GLY A 351 8.42 -18.06 2.83
N ILE A 352 7.57 -17.60 3.74
CA ILE A 352 7.94 -16.72 4.86
C ILE A 352 8.08 -17.57 6.13
N GLU A 353 9.25 -17.51 6.75
CA GLU A 353 9.55 -18.20 8.00
C GLU A 353 9.15 -17.33 9.22
N ASP A 354 9.14 -17.92 10.42
CA ASP A 354 8.76 -17.26 11.68
C ASP A 354 9.78 -16.21 12.17
#